data_AF-A0A1I6T9P4-F1
#
_entry.id   AF-A0A1I6T9P4-F1
#
_cell.length_a   1.000
_cell.length_b   1.000
_cell.length_c   1.000
_cell.angle_alpha   90.00
_cell.angle_beta   90.00
_cell.angle_gamma   90.00
#
_symmetry.space_group_name_H-M   'P 1'
#
loop_
_entity.id
_entity.type
_entity.pdbx_description
1 polymer ?
#
loop_
_entity_poly.entity_id
_entity_poly.type
_entity_poly.pdbx_seq_one_letter_code
_entity_poly.pdbx_strand_id
1 'polypeptide(L)'
;MRILFSVIASLLLPGTGQLVNGQRRKGYLFVGIYVICFALSYFISPIPMYLLVVATLIDTVIVGIQIIRGDREKPKGKRYIIEPLIVLLFLGTTLSIIDYSIEKKAMISLNKLLSGTNELSPKKKTELKKEAEAYLKDRYGKEFYVDKIEYIRQSPRYTMRGHLKDDEQSNGFYISKDSKGKYVDSYFSHVLADEGMKEIRPTMEQVFTSMMNWESTVTVAPTVKEKMITEKRNYLEIRQQTDRYQQQVMVNISAKLTNENAQEKMDEAYQLIEYLNQKGINASLEITYYKPSLKKKGVKKVDFTNEIQYGEYVTGYLEINDISEIQSVADVDKYLEIY
;
A
#
# COMPACT_ATOMS: atom_id res chain seq x y z
N MET A 1 7.04 47.10 -0.58
CA MET A 1 6.78 46.16 0.54
C MET A 1 5.29 45.93 0.83
N ARG A 2 4.44 46.95 1.02
CA ARG A 2 3.02 46.71 1.35
C ARG A 2 2.22 45.94 0.29
N ILE A 3 2.40 46.26 -1.00
CA ILE A 3 1.70 45.52 -2.09
C ILE A 3 2.09 44.05 -2.08
N LEU A 4 3.39 43.77 -1.93
CA LEU A 4 3.88 42.41 -1.83
C LEU A 4 3.21 41.67 -0.66
N PHE A 5 3.12 42.32 0.51
CA PHE A 5 2.43 41.76 1.66
C PHE A 5 0.92 41.57 1.42
N SER A 6 0.22 42.52 0.79
CA SER A 6 -1.21 42.36 0.48
C SER A 6 -1.46 41.24 -0.53
N VAL A 7 -0.57 41.07 -1.52
CA VAL A 7 -0.64 40.00 -2.52
C VAL A 7 -0.45 38.64 -1.85
N ILE A 8 0.61 38.50 -1.04
CA ILE A 8 0.87 37.25 -0.29
C ILE A 8 -0.32 36.93 0.62
N ALA A 9 -0.84 37.91 1.35
CA ALA A 9 -2.00 37.71 2.21
C ALA A 9 -3.21 37.22 1.40
N SER A 10 -3.54 37.86 0.26
CA SER A 10 -4.67 37.47 -0.59
C SER A 10 -4.53 36.07 -1.18
N LEU A 11 -3.30 35.59 -1.44
CA LEU A 11 -3.05 34.22 -1.90
C LEU A 11 -3.28 33.19 -0.78
N LEU A 12 -2.89 33.53 0.45
CA LEU A 12 -3.06 32.64 1.60
C LEU A 12 -4.52 32.55 2.05
N LEU A 13 -5.25 33.66 2.01
CA LEU A 13 -6.67 33.69 2.33
C LEU A 13 -7.37 34.85 1.59
N PRO A 14 -8.29 34.57 0.66
CA PRO A 14 -9.04 35.59 -0.06
C PRO A 14 -9.68 36.63 0.87
N GLY A 15 -9.49 37.91 0.54
CA GLY A 15 -9.98 39.04 1.33
C GLY A 15 -8.98 39.68 2.30
N THR A 16 -7.91 38.99 2.69
CA THR A 16 -6.93 39.55 3.63
C THR A 16 -6.02 40.60 2.98
N GLY A 17 -5.75 40.50 1.66
CA GLY A 17 -5.09 41.55 0.89
C GLY A 17 -5.88 42.86 0.86
N GLN A 18 -7.21 42.78 0.75
CA GLN A 18 -8.10 43.93 0.85
C GLN A 18 -8.07 44.57 2.25
N LEU A 19 -7.96 43.76 3.32
CA LEU A 19 -7.77 44.27 4.68
C LEU A 19 -6.45 45.03 4.82
N VAL A 20 -5.36 44.52 4.24
CA VAL A 20 -4.05 45.21 4.18
C VAL A 20 -4.16 46.53 3.43
N ASN A 21 -4.98 46.60 2.39
CA ASN A 21 -5.22 47.82 1.61
C ASN A 21 -6.28 48.76 2.21
N GLY A 22 -6.78 48.47 3.41
CA GLY A 22 -7.74 49.30 4.14
C GLY A 22 -9.19 49.18 3.67
N GLN A 23 -9.49 48.23 2.79
CA GLN A 23 -10.84 47.97 2.29
C GLN A 23 -11.60 46.98 3.17
N ARG A 24 -11.87 47.35 4.43
CA ARG A 24 -12.41 46.41 5.44
C ARG A 24 -13.69 45.69 5.03
N ARG A 25 -14.68 46.43 4.53
CA ARG A 25 -15.97 45.84 4.12
C ARG A 25 -15.80 44.79 3.01
N LYS A 26 -14.97 45.09 2.01
CA LYS A 26 -14.63 44.15 0.93
C LYS A 26 -13.83 42.95 1.45
N GLY A 27 -12.85 43.19 2.31
CA GLY A 27 -12.03 42.12 2.89
C GLY A 27 -12.88 41.11 3.65
N TYR A 28 -13.77 41.56 4.54
CA TYR A 28 -14.67 40.66 5.27
C TYR A 28 -15.68 39.94 4.37
N LEU A 29 -16.17 40.62 3.33
CA LEU A 29 -17.05 39.97 2.34
C LEU A 29 -16.34 38.83 1.63
N PHE A 30 -15.11 39.05 1.14
CA PHE A 30 -14.34 38.01 0.46
C PHE A 30 -13.96 36.85 1.39
N VAL A 31 -13.63 37.13 2.65
CA VAL A 31 -13.43 36.08 3.67
C VAL A 31 -14.69 35.26 3.87
N GLY A 32 -15.87 35.90 3.98
CA GLY A 32 -17.15 35.20 4.12
C GLY A 32 -17.48 34.33 2.92
N ILE A 33 -17.30 34.84 1.70
CA ILE A 33 -17.50 34.08 0.46
C ILE A 33 -16.51 32.90 0.39
N TYR A 34 -15.26 33.09 0.83
CA TYR A 34 -14.27 32.02 0.85
C TYR A 34 -14.69 30.84 1.74
N VAL A 35 -15.27 31.10 2.92
CA VAL A 35 -15.81 30.04 3.79
C VAL A 35 -16.93 29.27 3.10
N ILE A 36 -17.82 29.96 2.37
CA ILE A 36 -18.90 29.31 1.61
C ILE A 36 -18.31 28.47 0.47
N CYS A 37 -17.38 29.01 -0.31
CA CYS A 37 -16.71 28.28 -1.39
C CYS A 37 -15.92 27.07 -0.87
N PHE A 38 -15.33 27.18 0.33
CA PHE A 38 -14.67 26.07 1.01
C PHE A 38 -15.65 24.99 1.41
N ALA A 39 -16.85 25.32 1.89
CA ALA A 39 -17.87 24.30 2.12
C ALA A 39 -18.30 23.65 0.78
N LEU A 40 -18.55 24.46 -0.26
CA LEU A 40 -18.97 23.98 -1.57
C LEU A 40 -17.92 23.12 -2.29
N SER A 41 -16.63 23.30 -2.01
CA SER A 41 -15.58 22.47 -2.62
C SER A 41 -15.66 21.00 -2.23
N TYR A 42 -16.24 20.69 -1.07
CA TYR A 42 -16.48 19.30 -0.65
C TYR A 42 -17.76 18.71 -1.25
N PHE A 43 -18.75 19.52 -1.59
CA PHE A 43 -20.08 19.03 -1.99
C PHE A 43 -20.37 19.15 -3.49
N ILE A 44 -19.75 20.10 -4.19
CA ILE A 44 -20.10 20.42 -5.58
C ILE A 44 -18.86 20.46 -6.48
N SER A 45 -17.92 21.37 -6.22
CA SER A 45 -16.75 21.58 -7.07
C SER A 45 -15.75 22.55 -6.41
N PRO A 46 -14.43 22.38 -6.58
CA PRO A 46 -13.43 23.34 -6.11
C PRO A 46 -13.32 24.60 -7.00
N ILE A 47 -13.92 24.60 -8.20
CA ILE A 47 -13.81 25.70 -9.18
C ILE A 47 -14.18 27.08 -8.60
N PRO A 48 -15.28 27.24 -7.83
CA PRO A 48 -15.64 28.54 -7.24
C PRO A 48 -14.56 29.11 -6.30
N MET A 49 -13.82 28.24 -5.60
CA MET A 49 -12.74 28.65 -4.70
C MET A 49 -11.59 29.25 -5.50
N TYR A 50 -11.13 28.58 -6.57
CA TYR A 50 -10.06 29.09 -7.42
C TYR A 50 -10.45 30.41 -8.12
N LEU A 51 -11.69 30.51 -8.61
CA LEU A 51 -12.20 31.75 -9.20
C LEU A 51 -12.19 32.91 -8.20
N LEU A 52 -12.55 32.65 -6.94
CA LEU A 52 -12.52 33.65 -5.88
C LEU A 52 -11.08 34.09 -5.56
N VAL A 53 -10.11 33.17 -5.50
CA VAL A 53 -8.69 33.51 -5.29
C VAL A 53 -8.20 34.44 -6.41
N VAL A 54 -8.48 34.11 -7.67
CA VAL A 54 -8.09 34.96 -8.81
C VAL A 54 -8.75 36.33 -8.75
N ALA A 55 -10.06 36.40 -8.48
CA ALA A 55 -10.79 37.66 -8.39
C ALA A 55 -10.26 38.57 -7.27
N THR A 56 -9.98 38.00 -6.10
CA THR A 56 -9.45 38.74 -4.95
C THR A 56 -8.01 39.19 -5.14
N LEU A 57 -7.20 38.40 -5.86
CA LEU A 57 -5.84 38.76 -6.24
C LEU A 57 -5.84 39.97 -7.19
N ILE A 58 -6.67 39.95 -8.23
CA ILE A 58 -6.81 41.04 -9.20
C ILE A 58 -7.24 42.33 -8.48
N ASP A 59 -8.30 42.28 -7.66
CA ASP A 59 -8.77 43.45 -6.90
C ASP A 59 -7.68 43.98 -5.94
N THR A 60 -6.95 43.10 -5.25
CA THR A 60 -5.83 43.48 -4.37
C THR A 60 -4.74 44.24 -5.13
N VAL A 61 -4.35 43.76 -6.31
CA VAL A 61 -3.31 44.37 -7.15
C VAL A 61 -3.77 45.73 -7.68
N ILE A 62 -4.98 45.82 -8.24
CA ILE A 62 -5.55 47.08 -8.77
C ILE A 62 -5.56 48.16 -7.68
N VAL A 63 -6.03 47.82 -6.49
CA VAL A 63 -6.13 48.76 -5.36
C VAL A 63 -4.75 49.13 -4.86
N GLY A 64 -3.81 48.18 -4.80
CA GLY A 64 -2.42 48.45 -4.45
C GLY A 64 -1.79 49.47 -5.41
N ILE A 65 -2.00 49.31 -6.72
CA ILE A 65 -1.50 50.25 -7.74
C ILE A 65 -2.12 51.64 -7.55
N GLN A 66 -3.43 51.74 -7.31
CA GLN A 66 -4.10 53.02 -7.03
C GLN A 66 -3.51 53.74 -5.81
N ILE A 67 -3.14 53.01 -4.76
CA ILE A 67 -2.47 53.57 -3.58
C ILE A 67 -1.05 54.07 -3.92
N ILE A 68 -0.31 53.39 -4.80
CA ILE A 68 1.01 53.85 -5.25
C ILE A 68 0.90 55.12 -6.10
N ARG A 69 -0.11 55.18 -6.98
CA ARG A 69 -0.34 56.33 -7.87
C ARG A 69 -0.84 57.57 -7.13
N GLY A 70 -1.28 57.42 -5.87
CA GLY A 70 -1.84 58.51 -5.07
C GLY A 70 -3.35 58.70 -5.27
N ASP A 71 -3.99 57.89 -6.12
CA ASP A 71 -5.44 57.91 -6.36
C ASP A 71 -6.26 57.52 -5.12
N ARG A 72 -5.60 56.90 -4.12
CA ARG A 72 -6.19 56.53 -2.84
C ARG A 72 -5.24 56.78 -1.69
N GLU A 73 -5.81 57.21 -0.56
CA GLU A 73 -5.06 57.38 0.67
C GLU A 73 -4.44 56.07 1.15
N LYS A 74 -3.16 56.12 1.51
CA LYS A 74 -2.44 55.01 2.11
C LYS A 74 -2.94 54.78 3.53
N PRO A 75 -3.50 53.61 3.89
CA PRO A 75 -3.99 53.37 5.24
C PRO A 75 -2.82 53.38 6.25
N LYS A 76 -2.93 54.13 7.36
CA LYS A 76 -1.86 54.30 8.34
C LYS A 76 -2.15 53.58 9.66
N GLY A 77 -1.15 52.96 10.27
CA GLY A 77 -1.22 52.34 11.60
C GLY A 77 -1.06 50.81 11.60
N LYS A 78 -0.64 50.26 12.74
CA LYS A 78 -0.31 48.83 12.92
C LYS A 78 -1.51 47.90 12.68
N ARG A 79 -2.74 48.40 12.86
CA ARG A 79 -3.97 47.64 12.68
C ARG A 79 -4.11 47.03 11.28
N TYR A 80 -3.63 47.70 10.22
CA TYR A 80 -3.70 47.21 8.84
C TYR A 80 -2.72 46.06 8.52
N ILE A 81 -1.91 45.65 9.50
CA ILE A 81 -1.01 44.50 9.41
C ILE A 81 -1.46 43.42 10.41
N ILE A 82 -1.76 43.84 11.65
CA ILE A 82 -2.16 42.93 12.74
C ILE A 82 -3.52 42.28 12.45
N GLU A 83 -4.52 43.03 11.99
CA GLU A 83 -5.88 42.51 11.73
C GLU A 83 -5.88 41.42 10.64
N PRO A 84 -5.25 41.61 9.46
CA PRO A 84 -5.08 40.53 8.47
C PRO A 84 -4.35 39.30 9.01
N LEU A 85 -3.30 39.48 9.83
CA LEU A 85 -2.55 38.35 10.41
C LEU A 85 -3.39 37.54 11.38
N ILE A 86 -4.21 38.19 12.22
CA ILE A 86 -5.13 37.50 13.13
C ILE A 86 -6.17 36.71 12.34
N VAL A 87 -6.73 37.31 11.28
CA VAL A 87 -7.70 36.64 10.40
C VAL A 87 -7.07 35.43 9.72
N LEU A 88 -5.85 35.57 9.17
CA LEU A 88 -5.10 34.47 8.56
C LEU A 88 -4.87 33.33 9.55
N LEU A 89 -4.42 33.64 10.77
CA LEU A 89 -4.09 32.64 11.78
C LEU A 89 -5.35 31.93 12.28
N PHE A 90 -6.43 32.66 12.57
CA PHE A 90 -7.67 32.10 13.08
C PHE A 90 -8.42 31.28 12.03
N LEU A 91 -8.63 31.83 10.82
CA LEU A 91 -9.32 31.08 9.75
C LEU A 91 -8.46 29.97 9.18
N GLY A 92 -7.15 30.20 9.01
CA GLY A 92 -6.24 29.15 8.52
C GLY A 92 -6.22 27.94 9.44
N THR A 93 -6.13 28.14 10.76
CA THR A 93 -6.19 27.03 11.73
C THR A 93 -7.56 26.36 11.75
N THR A 94 -8.65 27.14 11.76
CA THR A 94 -10.03 26.59 11.80
C THR A 94 -10.34 25.75 10.56
N LEU A 95 -10.00 26.24 9.36
CA LEU A 95 -10.24 25.51 8.12
C LEU A 95 -9.37 24.27 8.02
N SER A 96 -8.11 24.31 8.47
CA SER A 96 -7.22 23.14 8.51
C SER A 96 -7.74 22.04 9.42
N ILE A 97 -8.30 22.40 10.59
CA ILE A 97 -8.92 21.42 11.51
C ILE A 97 -10.16 20.77 10.88
N ILE A 98 -10.96 21.57 10.17
CA ILE A 98 -12.16 21.07 9.46
C ILE A 98 -11.75 20.13 8.33
N ASP A 99 -10.78 20.51 7.51
CA ASP A 99 -10.25 19.70 6.41
C ASP A 99 -9.73 18.35 6.93
N TYR A 100 -8.84 18.37 7.93
CA TYR A 100 -8.35 17.16 8.59
C TYR A 100 -9.47 16.28 9.17
N SER A 101 -10.52 16.89 9.73
CA SER A 101 -11.67 16.16 10.28
C SER A 101 -12.54 15.54 9.18
N ILE A 102 -12.70 16.22 8.03
CA ILE A 102 -13.44 15.72 6.88
C ILE A 102 -12.65 14.62 6.19
N GLU A 103 -11.35 14.80 5.93
CA GLU A 103 -10.48 13.77 5.37
C GLU A 103 -10.46 12.52 6.24
N LYS A 104 -10.31 12.67 7.56
CA LYS A 104 -10.35 11.54 8.49
C LYS A 104 -11.69 10.81 8.46
N LYS A 105 -12.82 11.54 8.44
CA LYS A 105 -14.16 10.94 8.32
C LYS A 105 -14.40 10.30 6.96
N ALA A 106 -13.91 10.92 5.88
CA ALA A 106 -13.97 10.38 4.53
C ALA A 106 -13.15 9.10 4.44
N MET A 107 -11.95 9.06 5.01
CA MET A 107 -11.09 7.88 5.06
C MET A 107 -11.70 6.76 5.92
N ILE A 108 -12.33 7.09 7.06
CA ILE A 108 -13.07 6.11 7.89
C ILE A 108 -14.31 5.60 7.15
N SER A 109 -15.04 6.49 6.46
CA SER A 109 -16.23 6.13 5.67
C SER A 109 -15.84 5.28 4.47
N LEU A 110 -14.80 5.67 3.73
CA LEU A 110 -14.24 4.95 2.60
C LEU A 110 -13.72 3.59 3.09
N ASN A 111 -12.94 3.52 4.17
CA ASN A 111 -12.53 2.24 4.76
C ASN A 111 -13.74 1.40 5.14
N LYS A 112 -14.79 1.96 5.74
CA LYS A 112 -16.02 1.22 6.05
C LYS A 112 -16.82 0.77 4.81
N LEU A 113 -16.69 1.49 3.70
CA LEU A 113 -17.35 1.21 2.41
C LEU A 113 -16.54 0.22 1.55
N LEU A 114 -15.21 0.29 1.63
CA LEU A 114 -14.22 -0.61 1.03
C LEU A 114 -14.15 -1.94 1.80
N SER A 115 -14.14 -1.87 3.14
CA SER A 115 -14.26 -3.01 4.07
C SER A 115 -15.71 -3.39 4.34
N GLY A 116 -16.65 -2.89 3.53
CA GLY A 116 -18.08 -3.10 3.65
C GLY A 116 -18.48 -4.55 3.36
N THR A 117 -18.04 -5.47 4.21
CA THR A 117 -18.64 -6.78 4.38
C THR A 117 -20.06 -6.53 4.87
N ASN A 118 -21.04 -6.66 3.97
CA ASN A 118 -22.39 -6.87 4.45
C ASN A 118 -22.33 -8.13 5.30
N GLU A 119 -22.67 -8.04 6.59
CA GLU A 119 -22.84 -9.23 7.42
C GLU A 119 -23.84 -10.15 6.72
N LEU A 120 -23.32 -11.23 6.13
CA LEU A 120 -24.14 -12.24 5.49
C LEU A 120 -25.07 -12.83 6.54
N SER A 121 -26.33 -13.04 6.16
CA SER A 121 -27.29 -13.66 7.05
C SER A 121 -26.76 -15.02 7.54
N PRO A 122 -27.01 -15.41 8.80
CA PRO A 122 -26.52 -16.68 9.36
C PRO A 122 -26.89 -17.89 8.49
N LYS A 123 -28.08 -17.86 7.87
CA LYS A 123 -28.54 -18.87 6.92
C LYS A 123 -27.64 -18.94 5.68
N LYS A 124 -27.32 -17.80 5.08
CA LYS A 124 -26.46 -17.75 3.88
C LYS A 124 -25.02 -18.15 4.19
N LYS A 125 -24.49 -17.75 5.35
CA LYS A 125 -23.16 -18.20 5.82
C LYS A 125 -23.12 -19.73 5.97
N THR A 126 -24.13 -20.33 6.60
CA THR A 126 -24.21 -21.79 6.77
C THR A 126 -24.30 -22.53 5.43
N GLU A 127 -25.09 -22.00 4.48
CA GLU A 127 -25.22 -22.56 3.13
C GLU A 127 -23.88 -22.54 2.39
N LEU A 128 -23.22 -21.37 2.33
CA LEU A 128 -21.92 -21.19 1.68
C LEU A 128 -20.84 -22.05 2.31
N LYS A 129 -20.85 -22.19 3.64
CA LYS A 129 -19.92 -23.06 4.38
C LYS A 129 -20.03 -24.51 3.90
N LYS A 130 -21.24 -25.08 3.93
CA LYS A 130 -21.48 -26.46 3.52
C LYS A 130 -21.12 -26.69 2.05
N GLU A 131 -21.46 -25.75 1.20
CA GLU A 131 -21.16 -25.83 -0.24
C GLU A 131 -19.64 -25.79 -0.49
N ALA A 132 -18.91 -24.90 0.18
CA ALA A 132 -17.46 -24.81 0.05
C ALA A 132 -16.74 -26.06 0.60
N GLU A 133 -17.18 -26.60 1.74
CA GLU A 133 -16.64 -27.83 2.32
C GLU A 133 -16.89 -29.03 1.39
N ALA A 134 -18.09 -29.14 0.80
CA ALA A 134 -18.42 -30.18 -0.17
C ALA A 134 -17.57 -30.06 -1.44
N TYR A 135 -17.40 -28.84 -1.98
CA TYR A 135 -16.53 -28.57 -3.12
C TYR A 135 -15.08 -29.03 -2.87
N LEU A 136 -14.51 -28.68 -1.72
CA LEU A 136 -13.14 -29.07 -1.39
C LEU A 136 -13.00 -30.58 -1.18
N LYS A 137 -13.99 -31.20 -0.55
CA LYS A 137 -14.02 -32.65 -0.35
C LYS A 137 -14.11 -33.40 -1.67
N ASP A 138 -14.97 -32.97 -2.57
CA ASP A 138 -15.09 -33.54 -3.93
C ASP A 138 -13.78 -33.39 -4.70
N ARG A 139 -13.19 -32.18 -4.67
CA ARG A 139 -11.99 -31.85 -5.42
C ARG A 139 -10.72 -32.54 -4.93
N TYR A 140 -10.53 -32.65 -3.62
CA TYR A 140 -9.27 -33.11 -3.02
C TYR A 140 -9.39 -34.45 -2.27
N GLY A 141 -10.61 -34.96 -2.06
CA GLY A 141 -10.86 -36.20 -1.32
C GLY A 141 -10.50 -36.13 0.17
N LYS A 142 -10.36 -34.92 0.73
CA LYS A 142 -10.01 -34.68 2.14
C LYS A 142 -11.13 -33.92 2.87
N GLU A 143 -11.09 -33.96 4.19
CA GLU A 143 -12.05 -33.25 5.03
C GLU A 143 -11.53 -31.86 5.38
N PHE A 144 -12.36 -30.85 5.10
CA PHE A 144 -12.05 -29.44 5.35
C PHE A 144 -13.10 -28.80 6.24
N TYR A 145 -12.74 -27.70 6.90
CA TYR A 145 -13.70 -26.77 7.47
C TYR A 145 -13.49 -25.36 6.90
N VAL A 146 -14.58 -24.60 6.80
CA VAL A 146 -14.56 -23.24 6.25
C VAL A 146 -15.07 -22.22 7.25
N ASP A 147 -14.38 -21.08 7.34
CA ASP A 147 -14.75 -19.93 8.15
C ASP A 147 -14.47 -18.59 7.44
N LYS A 148 -14.61 -17.47 8.19
CA LYS A 148 -14.38 -16.08 7.72
C LYS A 148 -15.04 -15.77 6.37
N ILE A 149 -16.33 -16.10 6.27
CA ILE A 149 -17.12 -15.93 5.04
C ILE A 149 -17.55 -14.47 4.90
N GLU A 150 -17.11 -13.86 3.82
CA GLU A 150 -17.31 -12.45 3.49
C GLU A 150 -17.80 -12.29 2.05
N TYR A 151 -18.47 -11.18 1.77
CA TYR A 151 -18.89 -10.81 0.42
C TYR A 151 -18.21 -9.50 0.02
N ILE A 152 -17.47 -9.52 -1.08
CA ILE A 152 -16.79 -8.34 -1.62
C ILE A 152 -17.69 -7.74 -2.71
N ARG A 153 -18.20 -6.53 -2.47
CA ARG A 153 -19.08 -5.84 -3.45
C ARG A 153 -18.35 -5.37 -4.69
N GLN A 154 -17.12 -4.85 -4.53
CA GLN A 154 -16.31 -4.27 -5.61
C GLN A 154 -15.94 -5.29 -6.70
N SER A 155 -15.75 -6.54 -6.27
CA SER A 155 -15.55 -7.68 -7.13
C SER A 155 -16.58 -8.71 -6.67
N PRO A 156 -17.80 -8.75 -7.24
CA PRO A 156 -18.97 -9.45 -6.69
C PRO A 156 -18.72 -10.95 -6.52
N ARG A 157 -18.10 -11.31 -5.40
CA ARG A 157 -17.62 -12.65 -5.05
C ARG A 157 -17.67 -12.84 -3.55
N TYR A 158 -17.90 -14.09 -3.16
CA TYR A 158 -17.73 -14.51 -1.78
C TYR A 158 -16.28 -14.92 -1.56
N THR A 159 -15.77 -14.63 -0.38
CA THR A 159 -14.41 -14.95 0.03
C THR A 159 -14.45 -15.65 1.36
N MET A 160 -13.64 -16.69 1.51
CA MET A 160 -13.71 -17.63 2.61
C MET A 160 -12.30 -18.12 2.94
N ARG A 161 -12.11 -18.59 4.17
CA ARG A 161 -10.87 -19.25 4.59
C ARG A 161 -11.16 -20.75 4.80
N GLY A 162 -10.41 -21.58 4.10
CA GLY A 162 -10.46 -23.04 4.23
C GLY A 162 -9.33 -23.56 5.08
N HIS A 163 -9.58 -24.66 5.77
CA HIS A 163 -8.61 -25.32 6.65
C HIS A 163 -8.77 -26.83 6.54
N LEU A 164 -7.67 -27.57 6.56
CA LEU A 164 -7.69 -29.02 6.60
C LEU A 164 -8.01 -29.45 8.04
N LYS A 165 -8.96 -30.37 8.26
CA LYS A 165 -9.39 -30.74 9.63
C LYS A 165 -8.27 -31.35 10.48
N ASP A 166 -7.34 -32.05 9.85
CA ASP A 166 -6.25 -32.76 10.54
C ASP A 166 -4.97 -31.91 10.70
N ASP A 167 -5.00 -30.63 10.32
CA ASP A 167 -3.85 -29.72 10.37
C ASP A 167 -4.18 -28.43 11.12
N GLU A 168 -4.07 -28.50 12.45
CA GLU A 168 -4.28 -27.36 13.34
C GLU A 168 -3.21 -26.26 13.21
N GLN A 169 -2.08 -26.55 12.57
CA GLN A 169 -0.99 -25.56 12.38
C GLN A 169 -1.10 -24.78 11.07
N SER A 170 -2.03 -25.15 10.18
CA SER A 170 -2.28 -24.41 8.96
C SER A 170 -2.87 -23.03 9.25
N ASN A 171 -2.27 -21.98 8.66
CA ASN A 171 -2.87 -20.63 8.66
C ASN A 171 -4.16 -20.56 7.80
N GLY A 172 -4.59 -21.68 7.21
CA GLY A 172 -5.67 -21.80 6.25
C GLY A 172 -5.27 -21.32 4.86
N PHE A 173 -6.17 -21.50 3.89
CA PHE A 173 -5.99 -21.08 2.51
C PHE A 173 -7.23 -20.33 2.01
N TYR A 174 -7.07 -19.57 0.93
CA TYR A 174 -8.14 -18.74 0.41
C TYR A 174 -9.07 -19.53 -0.52
N ILE A 175 -10.37 -19.27 -0.40
CA ILE A 175 -11.40 -19.77 -1.29
C ILE A 175 -12.23 -18.58 -1.74
N SER A 176 -12.59 -18.55 -3.01
CA SER A 176 -13.57 -17.60 -3.53
C SER A 176 -14.64 -18.30 -4.36
N LYS A 177 -15.83 -17.73 -4.34
CA LYS A 177 -16.94 -18.10 -5.21
C LYS A 177 -17.39 -16.87 -5.98
N ASP A 178 -17.27 -16.92 -7.31
CA ASP A 178 -17.67 -15.81 -8.17
C ASP A 178 -19.21 -15.69 -8.30
N SER A 179 -19.66 -14.63 -8.97
CA SER A 179 -21.09 -14.38 -9.22
C SER A 179 -21.75 -15.43 -10.13
N LYS A 180 -20.97 -16.22 -10.88
CA LYS A 180 -21.44 -17.33 -11.73
C LYS A 180 -21.53 -18.64 -10.95
N GLY A 181 -21.14 -18.63 -9.67
CA GLY A 181 -21.16 -19.79 -8.79
C GLY A 181 -19.93 -20.68 -8.89
N LYS A 182 -18.89 -20.29 -9.63
CA LYS A 182 -17.66 -21.06 -9.76
C LYS A 182 -16.76 -20.84 -8.55
N TYR A 183 -16.28 -21.95 -7.98
CA TYR A 183 -15.29 -21.94 -6.92
C TYR A 183 -13.86 -21.88 -7.48
N VAL A 184 -13.02 -21.11 -6.80
CA VAL A 184 -11.57 -21.06 -6.99
C VAL A 184 -10.91 -21.07 -5.62
N ASP A 185 -9.93 -21.94 -5.42
CA ASP A 185 -9.18 -22.05 -4.17
C ASP A 185 -7.67 -22.06 -4.39
N SER A 186 -6.96 -21.74 -3.31
CA SER A 186 -5.51 -21.74 -3.23
C SER A 186 -4.93 -22.92 -2.46
N TYR A 187 -5.71 -23.99 -2.20
CA TYR A 187 -5.24 -25.12 -1.37
C TYR A 187 -4.03 -25.80 -1.99
N PHE A 188 -4.13 -26.19 -3.26
CA PHE A 188 -3.04 -26.87 -3.96
C PHE A 188 -1.76 -26.03 -3.98
N SER A 189 -1.86 -24.74 -4.31
CA SER A 189 -0.72 -23.82 -4.26
C SER A 189 -0.12 -23.70 -2.86
N HIS A 190 -0.95 -23.72 -1.82
CA HIS A 190 -0.48 -23.70 -0.43
C HIS A 190 0.26 -25.00 -0.04
N VAL A 191 -0.21 -26.16 -0.52
CA VAL A 191 0.49 -27.44 -0.30
C VAL A 191 1.87 -27.41 -0.96
N LEU A 192 1.94 -26.98 -2.22
CA LEU A 192 3.21 -26.87 -2.93
C LEU A 192 4.16 -25.86 -2.29
N ALA A 193 3.65 -24.72 -1.84
CA ALA A 193 4.44 -23.73 -1.11
C ALA A 193 5.01 -24.31 0.19
N ASP A 194 4.21 -25.04 0.98
CA ASP A 194 4.67 -25.66 2.22
C ASP A 194 5.74 -26.74 1.97
N GLU A 195 5.54 -27.59 0.96
CA GLU A 195 6.52 -28.61 0.56
C GLU A 195 7.83 -27.96 0.04
N GLY A 196 7.73 -26.95 -0.82
CA GLY A 196 8.88 -26.20 -1.32
C GLY A 196 9.62 -25.45 -0.21
N MET A 197 8.89 -24.85 0.74
CA MET A 197 9.49 -24.23 1.92
C MET A 197 10.23 -25.24 2.78
N LYS A 198 9.65 -26.43 3.03
CA LYS A 198 10.32 -27.50 3.81
C LYS A 198 11.62 -27.94 3.15
N GLU A 199 11.66 -28.03 1.83
CA GLU A 199 12.85 -28.44 1.07
C GLU A 199 14.00 -27.42 1.17
N ILE A 200 13.70 -26.12 1.12
CA ILE A 200 14.74 -25.07 1.08
C ILE A 200 15.08 -24.47 2.46
N ARG A 201 14.25 -24.72 3.48
CA ARG A 201 14.43 -24.16 4.83
C ARG A 201 15.83 -24.38 5.43
N PRO A 202 16.43 -25.58 5.37
CA PRO A 202 17.76 -25.80 5.96
C PRO A 202 18.82 -24.88 5.34
N THR A 203 18.78 -24.71 4.01
CA THR A 203 19.69 -23.81 3.29
C THR A 203 19.41 -22.35 3.64
N MET A 204 18.14 -21.95 3.71
CA MET A 204 17.75 -20.59 4.12
C MET A 204 18.28 -20.22 5.51
N GLU A 205 18.13 -21.13 6.48
CA GLU A 205 18.58 -20.91 7.86
C GLU A 205 20.11 -20.94 7.98
N GLN A 206 20.80 -21.72 7.15
CA GLN A 206 22.25 -21.78 7.08
C GLN A 206 22.85 -20.51 6.46
N VAL A 207 22.30 -20.04 5.33
CA VAL A 207 22.85 -18.94 4.54
C VAL A 207 22.52 -17.58 5.18
N PHE A 208 21.26 -17.35 5.57
CA PHE A 208 20.79 -16.03 6.00
C PHE A 208 20.62 -15.93 7.52
N THR A 209 21.72 -15.88 8.25
CA THR A 209 21.72 -15.78 9.72
C THR A 209 21.06 -14.51 10.27
N SER A 210 21.05 -13.42 9.48
CA SER A 210 20.47 -12.12 9.86
C SER A 210 19.02 -11.91 9.41
N MET A 211 18.41 -12.93 8.81
CA MET A 211 17.04 -12.93 8.32
C MET A 211 16.03 -12.55 9.42
N MET A 212 14.99 -11.81 9.03
CA MET A 212 13.80 -11.52 9.84
C MET A 212 12.74 -12.58 9.62
N ASN A 213 12.40 -12.78 8.35
CA ASN A 213 11.45 -13.74 7.86
C ASN A 213 11.68 -13.93 6.37
N TRP A 214 11.18 -15.05 5.87
CA TRP A 214 11.14 -15.36 4.46
C TRP A 214 9.80 -16.04 4.17
N GLU A 215 9.41 -16.01 2.92
CA GLU A 215 8.30 -16.81 2.42
C GLU A 215 8.65 -17.41 1.07
N SER A 216 7.93 -18.45 0.71
CA SER A 216 8.01 -18.97 -0.64
C SER A 216 6.63 -19.33 -1.14
N THR A 217 6.40 -19.00 -2.40
CA THR A 217 5.18 -19.34 -3.11
C THR A 217 5.52 -20.20 -4.31
N VAL A 218 4.60 -21.10 -4.68
CA VAL A 218 4.76 -21.94 -5.87
C VAL A 218 3.58 -21.71 -6.78
N THR A 219 3.87 -21.26 -8.00
CA THR A 219 2.88 -21.05 -9.05
C THR A 219 3.05 -22.12 -10.11
N VAL A 220 1.93 -22.65 -10.59
CA VAL A 220 1.87 -23.70 -11.61
C VAL A 220 0.87 -23.27 -12.68
N ALA A 221 1.19 -23.50 -13.96
CA ALA A 221 0.28 -23.21 -15.05
C ALA A 221 -1.09 -23.90 -14.84
N PRO A 222 -2.24 -23.25 -15.14
CA PRO A 222 -3.57 -23.80 -14.84
C PRO A 222 -3.81 -25.21 -15.40
N THR A 223 -3.34 -25.48 -16.63
CA THR A 223 -3.47 -26.81 -17.26
C THR A 223 -2.69 -27.89 -16.53
N VAL A 224 -1.53 -27.55 -15.97
CA VAL A 224 -0.73 -28.46 -15.15
C VAL A 224 -1.39 -28.63 -13.80
N LYS A 225 -1.84 -27.54 -13.15
CA LYS A 225 -2.53 -27.58 -11.85
C LYS A 225 -3.68 -28.59 -11.84
N GLU A 226 -4.59 -28.53 -12.82
CA GLU A 226 -5.74 -29.44 -12.85
C GLU A 226 -5.32 -30.91 -12.98
N LYS A 227 -4.39 -31.20 -13.90
CA LYS A 227 -3.85 -32.56 -14.08
C LYS A 227 -3.21 -33.09 -12.78
N MET A 228 -2.40 -32.26 -12.13
CA MET A 228 -1.66 -32.65 -10.93
C MET A 228 -2.57 -32.85 -9.71
N ILE A 229 -3.64 -32.06 -9.59
CA ILE A 229 -4.67 -32.29 -8.56
C ILE A 229 -5.34 -33.65 -8.77
N THR A 230 -5.74 -33.97 -10.00
CA THR A 230 -6.37 -35.26 -10.33
C THR A 230 -5.42 -36.44 -10.07
N GLU A 231 -4.15 -36.29 -10.41
CA GLU A 231 -3.12 -37.32 -10.20
C GLU A 231 -2.57 -37.35 -8.77
N LYS A 232 -2.99 -36.43 -7.89
CA LYS A 232 -2.51 -36.28 -6.51
C LYS A 232 -0.99 -36.13 -6.38
N ARG A 233 -0.38 -35.38 -7.30
CA ARG A 233 1.07 -35.19 -7.35
C ARG A 233 1.56 -34.22 -6.29
N ASN A 234 2.76 -34.47 -5.79
CA ASN A 234 3.46 -33.59 -4.85
C ASN A 234 4.43 -32.63 -5.56
N TYR A 235 5.04 -31.73 -4.80
CA TYR A 235 5.98 -30.73 -5.29
C TYR A 235 7.13 -31.33 -6.11
N LEU A 236 7.81 -32.36 -5.59
CA LEU A 236 8.95 -32.99 -6.26
C LEU A 236 8.56 -33.58 -7.63
N GLU A 237 7.41 -34.25 -7.70
CA GLU A 237 6.91 -34.83 -8.95
C GLU A 237 6.59 -33.74 -10.00
N ILE A 238 6.06 -32.60 -9.58
CA ILE A 238 5.78 -31.47 -10.49
C ILE A 238 7.08 -30.97 -11.12
N ARG A 239 8.13 -30.78 -10.32
CA ARG A 239 9.43 -30.29 -10.80
C ARG A 239 10.05 -31.20 -11.84
N GLN A 240 9.88 -32.51 -11.68
CA GLN A 240 10.46 -33.51 -12.58
C GLN A 240 9.67 -33.68 -13.89
N GLN A 241 8.38 -33.31 -13.90
CA GLN A 241 7.49 -33.59 -15.03
C GLN A 241 7.18 -32.37 -15.89
N THR A 242 7.41 -31.16 -15.39
CA THR A 242 7.16 -29.93 -16.15
C THR A 242 8.09 -28.79 -15.73
N ASP A 243 8.41 -27.95 -16.71
CA ASP A 243 9.02 -26.64 -16.57
C ASP A 243 7.99 -25.52 -16.29
N ARG A 244 6.69 -25.83 -16.39
CA ARG A 244 5.58 -24.85 -16.24
C ARG A 244 5.19 -24.62 -14.79
N TYR A 245 6.19 -24.53 -13.93
CA TYR A 245 6.06 -24.10 -12.55
C TYR A 245 7.17 -23.08 -12.24
N GLN A 246 6.94 -22.24 -11.24
CA GLN A 246 7.93 -21.29 -10.75
C GLN A 246 7.76 -21.16 -9.23
N GLN A 247 8.86 -21.24 -8.50
CA GLN A 247 8.91 -20.96 -7.07
C GLN A 247 9.44 -19.54 -6.85
N GLN A 248 8.68 -18.66 -6.20
CA GLN A 248 9.19 -17.37 -5.76
C GLN A 248 9.71 -17.51 -4.33
N VAL A 249 10.89 -17.00 -4.05
CA VAL A 249 11.49 -16.94 -2.71
C VAL A 249 11.72 -15.48 -2.34
N MET A 250 11.07 -15.02 -1.27
CA MET A 250 11.18 -13.65 -0.77
C MET A 250 11.82 -13.65 0.62
N VAL A 251 12.82 -12.81 0.84
CA VAL A 251 13.66 -12.80 2.04
C VAL A 251 13.80 -11.39 2.59
N ASN A 252 13.46 -11.19 3.86
CA ASN A 252 13.68 -9.93 4.56
C ASN A 252 14.91 -10.06 5.48
N ILE A 253 15.94 -9.24 5.24
CA ILE A 253 17.21 -9.29 5.96
C ILE A 253 17.38 -8.06 6.85
N SER A 254 17.77 -8.27 8.13
CA SER A 254 18.07 -7.17 9.05
C SER A 254 19.56 -6.85 9.07
N ALA A 255 20.06 -6.40 7.92
CA ALA A 255 21.42 -5.93 7.74
C ALA A 255 21.38 -4.72 6.81
N LYS A 256 22.13 -3.66 7.15
CA LYS A 256 22.30 -2.51 6.27
C LYS A 256 23.18 -2.94 5.10
N LEU A 257 22.68 -2.84 3.87
CA LEU A 257 23.50 -3.04 2.68
C LEU A 257 24.38 -1.82 2.45
N THR A 258 25.68 -2.04 2.21
CA THR A 258 26.68 -1.01 1.88
C THR A 258 27.64 -1.57 0.84
N ASN A 259 28.39 -0.70 0.16
CA ASN A 259 29.45 -1.15 -0.76
C ASN A 259 30.51 -2.03 -0.09
N GLU A 260 30.72 -1.87 1.23
CA GLU A 260 31.72 -2.61 1.99
C GLU A 260 31.30 -4.07 2.26
N ASN A 261 30.00 -4.34 2.34
CA ASN A 261 29.47 -5.69 2.59
C ASN A 261 28.69 -6.29 1.40
N ALA A 262 28.59 -5.56 0.29
CA ALA A 262 27.88 -6.00 -0.90
C ALA A 262 28.38 -7.37 -1.38
N GLN A 263 29.70 -7.58 -1.43
CA GLN A 263 30.28 -8.86 -1.85
C GLN A 263 29.81 -10.03 -0.97
N GLU A 264 29.87 -9.88 0.35
CA GLU A 264 29.39 -10.90 1.30
C GLU A 264 27.90 -11.21 1.07
N LYS A 265 27.08 -10.19 0.81
CA LYS A 265 25.64 -10.37 0.58
C LYS A 265 25.32 -11.00 -0.77
N MET A 266 26.12 -10.73 -1.80
CA MET A 266 26.04 -11.43 -3.06
C MET A 266 26.50 -12.90 -2.93
N ASP A 267 27.54 -13.17 -2.15
CA ASP A 267 27.99 -14.55 -1.88
C ASP A 267 26.89 -15.35 -1.15
N GLU A 268 26.22 -14.76 -0.15
CA GLU A 268 25.06 -15.37 0.53
C GLU A 268 23.93 -15.67 -0.48
N ALA A 269 23.53 -14.68 -1.30
CA ALA A 269 22.49 -14.88 -2.31
C ALA A 269 22.86 -15.97 -3.32
N TYR A 270 24.11 -15.99 -3.78
CA TYR A 270 24.60 -16.98 -4.73
C TYR A 270 24.61 -18.39 -4.15
N GLN A 271 24.93 -18.59 -2.86
CA GLN A 271 24.85 -19.90 -2.23
C GLN A 271 23.43 -20.50 -2.26
N LEU A 272 22.41 -19.66 -2.03
CA LEU A 272 21.02 -20.12 -2.19
C LEU A 272 20.72 -20.45 -3.65
N ILE A 273 21.09 -19.56 -4.58
CA ILE A 273 20.87 -19.75 -6.03
C ILE A 273 21.51 -21.04 -6.52
N GLU A 274 22.76 -21.28 -6.13
CA GLU A 274 23.49 -22.50 -6.47
C GLU A 274 22.76 -23.74 -5.94
N TYR A 275 22.32 -23.73 -4.68
CA TYR A 275 21.54 -24.82 -4.12
C TYR A 275 20.25 -25.08 -4.91
N LEU A 276 19.49 -24.02 -5.22
CA LEU A 276 18.23 -24.14 -5.97
C LEU A 276 18.48 -24.70 -7.39
N ASN A 277 19.51 -24.21 -8.08
CA ASN A 277 19.92 -24.70 -9.40
C ASN A 277 20.37 -26.17 -9.35
N GLN A 278 21.19 -26.56 -8.36
CA GLN A 278 21.63 -27.95 -8.16
C GLN A 278 20.45 -28.90 -7.88
N LYS A 279 19.40 -28.41 -7.21
CA LYS A 279 18.17 -29.17 -6.96
C LYS A 279 17.22 -29.19 -8.15
N GLY A 280 17.52 -28.47 -9.24
CA GLY A 280 16.62 -28.31 -10.37
C GLY A 280 15.34 -27.59 -9.98
N ILE A 281 15.44 -26.55 -9.15
CA ILE A 281 14.32 -25.73 -8.74
C ILE A 281 14.26 -24.48 -9.64
N ASN A 282 13.26 -24.40 -10.52
CA ASN A 282 12.94 -23.17 -11.24
C ASN A 282 12.39 -22.12 -10.25
N ALA A 283 13.16 -21.05 -10.03
CA ALA A 283 12.81 -20.04 -9.04
C ALA A 283 13.12 -18.60 -9.46
N SER A 284 12.40 -17.68 -8.81
CA SER A 284 12.80 -16.28 -8.66
C SER A 284 13.22 -16.01 -7.21
N LEU A 285 14.11 -15.04 -7.02
CA LEU A 285 14.65 -14.66 -5.73
C LEU A 285 14.54 -13.16 -5.52
N GLU A 286 14.00 -12.79 -4.36
CA GLU A 286 13.85 -11.41 -3.92
C GLU A 286 14.40 -11.27 -2.49
N ILE A 287 15.32 -10.31 -2.30
CA ILE A 287 15.93 -10.03 -1.00
C ILE A 287 15.85 -8.54 -0.71
N THR A 288 15.21 -8.19 0.40
CA THR A 288 15.11 -6.80 0.87
C THR A 288 15.95 -6.60 2.12
N TYR A 289 16.86 -5.62 2.08
CA TYR A 289 17.81 -5.33 3.16
C TYR A 289 17.35 -4.13 3.98
N TYR A 290 17.16 -4.33 5.28
CA TYR A 290 16.68 -3.30 6.20
C TYR A 290 17.74 -2.86 7.21
N LYS A 291 17.71 -1.57 7.57
CA LYS A 291 18.46 -1.02 8.71
C LYS A 291 18.22 -1.87 9.97
N PRO A 292 19.27 -2.28 10.71
CA PRO A 292 19.11 -3.03 11.96
C PRO A 292 18.29 -2.32 13.03
N SER A 293 18.12 -0.99 12.92
CA SER A 293 17.23 -0.21 13.79
C SER A 293 15.77 -0.65 13.73
N LEU A 294 15.34 -1.31 12.65
CA LEU A 294 13.98 -1.85 12.52
C LEU A 294 13.69 -2.90 13.61
N LYS A 295 14.61 -3.85 13.83
CA LYS A 295 14.53 -4.83 14.94
C LYS A 295 14.53 -4.13 16.30
N LYS A 296 15.34 -3.07 16.47
CA LYS A 296 15.40 -2.29 17.73
C LYS A 296 14.08 -1.60 18.08
N LYS A 297 13.21 -1.34 17.10
CA LYS A 297 11.85 -0.81 17.30
C LYS A 297 10.81 -1.89 17.64
N GLY A 298 11.23 -3.15 17.83
CA GLY A 298 10.36 -4.26 18.20
C GLY A 298 9.71 -4.99 17.02
N VAL A 299 10.07 -4.65 15.77
CA VAL A 299 9.57 -5.34 14.58
C VAL A 299 10.29 -6.70 14.46
N LYS A 300 9.53 -7.79 14.62
CA LYS A 300 10.06 -9.16 14.54
C LYS A 300 10.03 -9.74 13.12
N LYS A 301 9.03 -9.37 12.33
CA LYS A 301 8.81 -9.80 10.94
C LYS A 301 8.31 -8.62 10.12
N VAL A 302 8.68 -8.58 8.86
CA VAL A 302 8.16 -7.65 7.86
C VAL A 302 6.99 -8.30 7.12
N ASP A 303 5.91 -7.56 6.91
CA ASP A 303 4.77 -8.02 6.13
C ASP A 303 5.04 -7.79 4.63
N PHE A 304 5.16 -8.88 3.87
CA PHE A 304 5.39 -8.86 2.41
C PHE A 304 4.25 -8.17 1.64
N THR A 305 3.06 -8.02 2.25
CA THR A 305 1.92 -7.31 1.62
C THR A 305 1.89 -5.81 1.90
N ASN A 306 2.76 -5.32 2.79
CA ASN A 306 2.78 -3.92 3.23
C ASN A 306 4.20 -3.38 3.40
N GLU A 307 5.04 -3.57 2.39
CA GLU A 307 6.44 -3.15 2.41
C GLU A 307 6.62 -1.63 2.55
N ILE A 308 5.66 -0.85 2.04
CA ILE A 308 5.64 0.62 2.13
C ILE A 308 5.78 1.10 3.57
N GLN A 309 5.19 0.37 4.53
CA GLN A 309 5.30 0.69 5.96
C GLN A 309 6.75 0.72 6.45
N TYR A 310 7.64 -0.04 5.80
CA TYR A 310 9.03 -0.22 6.18
C TYR A 310 10.01 0.46 5.23
N GLY A 311 9.52 1.19 4.22
CA GLY A 311 10.32 1.81 3.15
C GLY A 311 11.47 2.68 3.66
N GLU A 312 11.27 3.46 4.74
CA GLU A 312 12.33 4.32 5.31
C GLU A 312 13.54 3.54 5.90
N TYR A 313 13.36 2.24 6.14
CA TYR A 313 14.39 1.34 6.66
C TYR A 313 15.07 0.55 5.56
N VAL A 314 14.57 0.54 4.32
CA VAL A 314 15.20 -0.19 3.22
C VAL A 314 16.54 0.47 2.89
N THR A 315 17.55 -0.37 2.66
CA THR A 315 18.95 0.01 2.37
C THR A 315 19.47 -0.61 1.09
N GLY A 316 18.73 -1.57 0.55
CA GLY A 316 19.03 -2.19 -0.71
C GLY A 316 18.06 -3.32 -1.01
N TYR A 317 18.15 -3.80 -2.23
CA TYR A 317 17.21 -4.73 -2.82
C TYR A 317 17.93 -5.61 -3.84
N LEU A 318 17.51 -6.86 -3.96
CA LEU A 318 17.99 -7.79 -4.97
C LEU A 318 16.79 -8.54 -5.54
N GLU A 319 16.61 -8.49 -6.85
CA GLU A 319 15.49 -9.15 -7.55
C GLU A 319 15.99 -9.88 -8.78
N ILE A 320 15.83 -11.20 -8.76
CA ILE A 320 16.23 -12.11 -9.84
C ILE A 320 15.00 -12.88 -10.28
N ASN A 321 14.53 -12.61 -11.49
CA ASN A 321 13.32 -13.23 -12.03
C ASN A 321 13.52 -14.70 -12.44
N ASP A 322 14.72 -15.07 -12.89
CA ASP A 322 15.09 -16.42 -13.26
C ASP A 322 16.51 -16.72 -12.76
N ILE A 323 16.61 -17.54 -11.72
CA ILE A 323 17.90 -17.88 -11.11
C ILE A 323 18.78 -18.77 -12.01
N SER A 324 18.22 -19.35 -13.08
CA SER A 324 18.99 -20.19 -14.00
C SER A 324 19.95 -19.37 -14.88
N GLU A 325 19.73 -18.06 -14.98
CA GLU A 325 20.62 -17.12 -15.67
C GLU A 325 21.90 -16.82 -14.87
N ILE A 326 21.93 -17.16 -13.58
CA ILE A 326 23.01 -16.80 -12.65
C ILE A 326 24.00 -17.95 -12.55
N GLN A 327 25.20 -17.75 -13.10
CA GLN A 327 26.26 -18.78 -13.08
C GLN A 327 27.36 -18.49 -12.08
N SER A 328 27.49 -17.25 -11.63
CA SER A 328 28.53 -16.81 -10.69
C SER A 328 28.04 -15.68 -9.79
N VAL A 329 28.79 -15.38 -8.73
CA VAL A 329 28.51 -14.23 -7.86
C VAL A 329 28.54 -12.91 -8.66
N ALA A 330 29.39 -12.81 -9.68
CA ALA A 330 29.47 -11.61 -10.52
C ALA A 330 28.19 -11.36 -11.34
N ASP A 331 27.38 -12.39 -11.59
CA ASP A 331 26.08 -12.22 -12.24
C ASP A 331 25.04 -11.60 -11.31
N VAL A 332 25.19 -11.80 -10.00
CA VAL A 332 24.28 -11.26 -8.96
C VAL A 332 24.36 -9.75 -8.89
N ASP A 333 25.55 -9.17 -9.09
CA ASP A 333 25.81 -7.72 -9.02
C ASP A 333 24.88 -6.91 -9.94
N LYS A 334 24.50 -7.47 -11.09
CA LYS A 334 23.59 -6.86 -12.06
C LYS A 334 22.17 -6.61 -11.52
N TYR A 335 21.81 -7.30 -10.45
CA TYR A 335 20.47 -7.30 -9.85
C TYR A 335 20.46 -6.68 -8.45
N LEU A 336 21.62 -6.25 -7.93
CA LEU A 336 21.74 -5.66 -6.60
C LEU A 336 21.64 -4.14 -6.66
N GLU A 337 20.69 -3.58 -5.93
CA GLU A 337 20.52 -2.14 -5.77
C GLU A 337 20.80 -1.71 -4.32
N ILE A 338 21.55 -0.62 -4.15
CA ILE A 338 21.92 -0.03 -2.85
C ILE A 338 21.34 1.39 -2.79
N TYR A 339 20.68 1.73 -1.67
CA TYR A 339 19.99 3.02 -1.46
C TYR A 339 20.66 3.96 -0.45
#